data_AF-A0A433JET2-F1
#
_entry.id   AF-A0A433JET2-F1
#
_cell.length_a   1.000
_cell.length_b   1.000
_cell.length_c   1.000
_cell.angle_alpha   90.00
_cell.angle_beta   90.00
_cell.angle_gamma   90.00
#
_symmetry.space_group_name_H-M   'P 1'
#
loop_
_entity.id
_entity.type
_entity.pdbx_description
1 polymer ?
#
loop_
_entity_poly.entity_id
_entity_poly.type
_entity_poly.pdbx_seq_one_letter_code
_entity_poly.pdbx_strand_id
1 'polypeptide(L)'
;MRGLSFAFALFFAASVSLAPAFVPPAAAAEGGPGGPPPSVRIKPLMVPVVSPQGRIEKYTQIEVNLEVGDALRLGEVQVGIPRLHDAILTAVYKGIDEGWVVRGNIANIPALRRKINDAAIALFGKDVITRILITPIARQSSFQ
;
A
#
# COMPACT_ATOMS: atom_id res chain seq x y z
N MET A 1 61.93 -59.07 55.67
CA MET A 1 60.83 -59.66 54.88
C MET A 1 60.47 -58.68 53.76
N ARG A 2 60.10 -59.22 52.59
CA ARG A 2 60.06 -58.58 51.26
C ARG A 2 58.99 -57.49 51.09
N GLY A 3 59.26 -56.56 50.17
CA GLY A 3 58.30 -55.69 49.46
C GLY A 3 59.04 -54.42 49.01
N LEU A 4 59.51 -54.24 47.78
CA LEU A 4 58.91 -54.36 46.44
C LEU A 4 57.59 -53.58 46.31
N SER A 5 57.65 -52.37 45.73
CA SER A 5 56.80 -51.88 44.62
C SER A 5 57.15 -50.42 44.31
N PHE A 6 57.71 -50.11 43.14
CA PHE A 6 57.02 -49.80 41.86
C PHE A 6 56.27 -48.46 41.92
N ALA A 7 56.83 -47.41 41.31
CA ALA A 7 56.57 -46.97 39.92
C ALA A 7 55.25 -46.18 39.84
N PHE A 8 55.29 -44.85 39.70
CA PHE A 8 55.46 -44.08 38.46
C PHE A 8 54.26 -44.21 37.51
N ALA A 9 53.81 -43.04 37.05
CA ALA A 9 52.91 -42.74 35.93
C ALA A 9 51.45 -42.38 36.27
N LEU A 10 51.26 -41.07 36.40
CA LEU A 10 50.13 -40.29 35.90
C LEU A 10 49.58 -40.87 34.59
N PHE A 11 48.27 -41.11 34.52
CA PHE A 11 47.54 -41.20 33.26
C PHE A 11 46.21 -40.46 33.41
N PHE A 12 46.20 -39.19 33.00
CA PHE A 12 45.00 -38.36 32.90
C PHE A 12 44.45 -38.54 31.48
N ALA A 13 43.42 -39.38 31.32
CA ALA A 13 42.77 -39.62 30.05
C ALA A 13 41.84 -38.44 29.71
N ALA A 14 42.31 -37.52 28.87
CA ALA A 14 41.48 -36.47 28.29
C ALA A 14 40.72 -37.02 27.07
N SER A 15 39.43 -37.29 27.26
CA SER A 15 38.51 -37.66 26.17
C SER A 15 38.11 -36.40 25.39
N VAL A 16 38.71 -36.18 24.22
CA VAL A 16 38.30 -35.13 23.28
C VAL A 16 37.08 -35.63 22.50
N SER A 17 35.89 -35.17 22.89
CA SER A 17 34.65 -35.40 22.14
C SER A 17 34.62 -34.50 20.90
N LEU A 18 34.75 -35.12 19.73
CA LEU A 18 34.55 -34.47 18.43
C LEU A 18 33.04 -34.25 18.24
N ALA A 19 32.55 -33.04 18.52
CA ALA A 19 31.19 -32.66 18.15
C ALA A 19 31.15 -32.29 16.66
N PRO A 20 30.21 -32.80 15.85
CA PRO A 20 30.04 -32.32 14.48
C PRO A 20 29.52 -30.88 14.52
N ALA A 21 30.26 -29.98 13.90
CA ALA A 21 29.82 -28.60 13.67
C ALA A 21 28.59 -28.63 12.77
N PHE A 22 27.42 -28.46 13.36
CA PHE A 22 26.19 -28.18 12.64
C PHE A 22 26.31 -26.76 12.06
N VAL A 23 26.71 -26.67 10.80
CA VAL A 23 26.66 -25.43 10.03
C VAL A 23 25.18 -25.19 9.72
N PRO A 24 24.52 -24.16 10.30
CA PRO A 24 23.16 -23.85 9.88
C PRO A 24 23.20 -23.47 8.39
N PRO A 25 22.29 -23.98 7.56
CA PRO A 25 22.20 -23.53 6.19
C PRO A 25 21.92 -22.03 6.21
N ALA A 26 22.72 -21.28 5.44
CA ALA A 26 22.45 -19.88 5.16
C ALA A 26 21.00 -19.79 4.69
N ALA A 27 20.15 -19.19 5.53
CA ALA A 27 18.80 -18.85 5.17
C ALA A 27 18.90 -17.81 4.06
N ALA A 28 18.88 -18.28 2.82
CA ALA A 28 18.44 -17.49 1.70
C ALA A 28 17.04 -17.00 2.10
N ALA A 29 16.92 -15.70 2.36
CA ALA A 29 15.63 -15.05 2.43
C ALA A 29 15.01 -15.13 1.03
N GLU A 30 14.39 -16.27 0.71
CA GLU A 30 13.39 -16.35 -0.33
C GLU A 30 12.31 -15.35 0.07
N GLY A 31 12.30 -14.20 -0.61
CA GLY A 31 11.22 -13.25 -0.55
C GLY A 31 9.94 -13.98 -0.96
N GLY A 32 9.19 -14.45 0.04
CA GLY A 32 7.84 -14.93 -0.16
C GLY A 32 7.04 -13.87 -0.91
N PRO A 33 6.01 -14.26 -1.69
CA PRO A 33 5.19 -13.31 -2.44
C PRO A 33 4.76 -12.21 -1.48
N GLY A 34 5.29 -11.01 -1.69
CA GLY A 34 5.07 -9.88 -0.81
C GLY A 34 3.57 -9.71 -0.59
N GLY A 35 3.17 -9.52 0.66
CA GLY A 35 1.78 -9.22 0.98
C GLY A 35 1.23 -8.09 0.09
N PRO A 36 -0.09 -7.98 -0.07
CA PRO A 36 -0.69 -6.94 -0.91
C PRO A 36 -0.11 -5.57 -0.51
N PRO A 37 0.22 -4.71 -1.50
CA PRO A 37 0.79 -3.40 -1.20
C PRO A 37 -0.08 -2.65 -0.18
N PRO A 38 0.55 -1.95 0.78
CA PRO A 38 -0.21 -1.16 1.75
C PRO A 38 -1.06 -0.14 1.00
N SER A 39 -2.30 0.05 1.46
CA SER A 39 -3.25 0.92 0.77
C SER A 39 -3.85 1.98 1.68
N VAL A 40 -4.19 3.12 1.08
CA VAL A 40 -4.82 4.25 1.74
C VAL A 40 -6.17 4.50 1.07
N ARG A 41 -7.23 4.36 1.87
CA ARG A 41 -8.60 4.63 1.46
C ARG A 41 -8.96 6.09 1.73
N ILE A 42 -9.35 6.80 0.68
CA ILE A 42 -9.92 8.13 0.78
C ILE A 42 -11.42 7.99 1.07
N LYS A 43 -11.93 8.82 2.00
CA LYS A 43 -13.36 8.85 2.30
C LYS A 43 -14.16 9.13 1.01
N PRO A 44 -15.36 8.53 0.85
CA PRO A 44 -16.19 8.79 -0.31
C PRO A 44 -16.44 10.29 -0.54
N LEU A 45 -16.16 10.74 -1.75
CA LEU A 45 -16.39 12.09 -2.22
C LEU A 45 -17.78 12.17 -2.82
N MET A 46 -18.58 13.15 -2.41
CA MET A 46 -19.87 13.45 -3.01
C MET A 46 -19.80 14.78 -3.74
N VAL A 47 -20.01 14.76 -5.06
CA VAL A 47 -19.84 15.92 -5.93
C VAL A 47 -21.15 16.16 -6.70
N PRO A 48 -21.74 17.37 -6.61
CA PRO A 48 -22.88 17.73 -7.44
C PRO A 48 -22.43 17.93 -8.89
N VAL A 49 -23.11 17.28 -9.83
CA VAL A 49 -23.00 17.57 -11.25
C VAL A 49 -24.08 18.59 -11.59
N VAL A 50 -23.65 19.74 -12.07
CA VAL A 50 -24.51 20.89 -12.35
C VAL A 50 -24.74 20.99 -13.86
N SER A 51 -25.98 21.21 -14.26
CA SER A 51 -26.38 21.44 -15.64
C SER A 51 -25.84 22.79 -16.13
N PRO A 52 -25.77 23.02 -17.45
CA PRO A 52 -25.42 24.32 -18.00
C PRO A 52 -26.33 25.47 -17.52
N GLN A 53 -27.54 25.17 -17.08
CA GLN A 53 -28.52 26.12 -16.53
C GLN A 53 -28.35 26.35 -15.01
N GLY A 54 -27.28 25.84 -14.40
CA GLY A 54 -26.98 26.02 -12.98
C GLY A 54 -27.77 25.13 -12.02
N ARG A 55 -28.48 24.10 -12.52
CA ARG A 55 -29.27 23.19 -11.68
C ARG A 55 -28.50 21.92 -11.37
N ILE A 56 -28.60 21.40 -10.15
CA ILE A 56 -28.00 20.12 -9.81
C ILE A 56 -28.77 19.00 -10.53
N GLU A 57 -28.11 18.27 -11.42
CA GLU A 57 -28.71 17.13 -12.13
C GLU A 57 -28.63 15.86 -11.29
N LYS A 58 -27.46 15.61 -10.67
CA LYS A 58 -27.19 14.40 -9.89
C LYS A 58 -26.00 14.61 -8.97
N TYR A 59 -26.00 13.92 -7.83
CA TYR A 59 -24.80 13.78 -7.00
C TYR A 59 -24.05 12.51 -7.41
N THR A 60 -22.79 12.67 -7.81
CA THR A 60 -21.85 11.57 -8.04
C THR A 60 -21.15 11.27 -6.73
N GLN A 61 -21.07 10.00 -6.36
CA GLN A 61 -20.28 9.54 -5.22
C GLN A 61 -19.15 8.63 -5.70
N ILE A 62 -17.92 8.94 -5.28
CA ILE A 62 -16.71 8.25 -5.73
C ILE A 62 -15.88 7.88 -4.51
N GLU A 63 -15.41 6.64 -4.48
CA GLU A 63 -14.38 6.21 -3.55
C GLU A 63 -13.06 6.05 -4.29
N VAL A 64 -11.96 6.46 -3.65
CA VAL A 64 -10.60 6.32 -4.19
C VAL A 64 -9.76 5.54 -3.21
N ASN A 65 -9.13 4.47 -3.68
CA ASN A 65 -8.16 3.69 -2.94
C ASN A 65 -6.80 3.75 -3.65
N LEU A 66 -5.74 3.92 -2.86
CA LEU A 66 -4.39 4.19 -3.35
C LEU A 66 -3.46 3.11 -2.82
N GLU A 67 -2.79 2.39 -3.70
CA GLU A 67 -1.73 1.46 -3.32
C GLU A 67 -0.42 2.25 -3.21
N VAL A 68 0.26 2.09 -2.08
CA VAL A 68 1.54 2.73 -1.79
C VAL A 68 2.65 1.72 -2.08
N GLY A 69 3.59 2.09 -2.95
CA GLY A 69 4.68 1.21 -3.40
C GLY A 69 5.69 0.89 -2.30
N ASP A 70 5.91 1.83 -1.38
CA ASP A 70 6.83 1.67 -0.26
C ASP A 70 6.08 1.81 1.08
N ALA A 71 6.07 0.73 1.86
CA ALA A 71 5.42 0.69 3.17
C ALA A 71 5.99 1.72 4.16
N LEU A 72 7.27 2.09 4.04
CA LEU A 72 7.89 3.11 4.90
C LEU A 72 7.28 4.50 4.68
N ARG A 73 6.73 4.75 3.48
CA ARG A 73 6.09 6.02 3.12
C ARG A 73 4.60 6.06 3.43
N LEU A 74 4.02 4.97 3.92
CA LEU A 74 2.59 4.90 4.24
C LEU A 74 2.16 5.99 5.23
N GLY A 75 2.97 6.23 6.28
CA GLY A 75 2.67 7.27 7.28
C GLY A 75 2.63 8.68 6.69
N GLU A 76 3.55 8.99 5.76
CA GLU A 76 3.59 10.26 5.04
C GLU A 76 2.33 10.44 4.18
N VAL A 77 1.93 9.41 3.43
CA VAL A 77 0.73 9.42 2.59
C VAL A 77 -0.52 9.59 3.46
N GLN A 78 -0.59 8.93 4.62
CA GLN A 78 -1.72 9.03 5.55
C GLN A 78 -1.87 10.47 6.10
N VAL A 79 -0.77 11.12 6.48
CA VAL A 79 -0.80 12.53 6.92
C VAL A 79 -1.20 13.46 5.75
N GLY A 80 -0.85 13.09 4.52
CA GLY A 80 -1.22 13.83 3.30
C GLY A 80 -2.66 13.67 2.83
N ILE A 81 -3.48 12.80 3.44
CA ILE A 81 -4.85 12.50 3.00
C ILE A 81 -5.70 13.75 2.78
N PRO A 82 -5.75 14.77 3.67
CA PRO A 82 -6.58 15.95 3.44
C PRO A 82 -6.21 16.71 2.17
N ARG A 83 -4.91 16.91 1.91
CA ARG A 83 -4.43 17.59 0.69
C ARG A 83 -4.75 16.79 -0.56
N LEU A 84 -4.61 15.47 -0.48
CA LEU A 84 -4.93 14.58 -1.56
C LEU A 84 -6.44 14.54 -1.85
N HIS A 85 -7.26 14.57 -0.81
CA HIS A 85 -8.72 14.67 -0.92
C HIS A 85 -9.14 15.93 -1.67
N ASP A 86 -8.55 17.09 -1.33
CA ASP A 86 -8.81 18.36 -2.02
C ASP A 86 -8.33 18.34 -3.49
N ALA A 87 -7.18 17.71 -3.74
CA ALA A 87 -6.68 17.54 -5.10
C ALA A 87 -7.56 16.61 -5.94
N ILE A 88 -8.10 15.53 -5.34
CA ILE A 88 -9.07 14.65 -6.01
C ILE A 88 -10.37 15.42 -6.30
N LEU A 89 -10.90 16.20 -5.36
CA LEU A 89 -12.07 17.04 -5.59
C LEU A 89 -11.86 17.98 -6.77
N THR A 90 -10.70 18.65 -6.81
CA THR A 90 -10.31 19.53 -7.91
C THR A 90 -10.26 18.76 -9.25
N ALA A 91 -9.70 17.56 -9.25
CA ALA A 91 -9.65 16.71 -10.44
C ALA A 91 -11.04 16.27 -10.92
N VAL A 92 -11.95 15.97 -9.99
CA VAL A 92 -13.34 15.60 -10.32
C VAL A 92 -14.09 16.79 -10.90
N TYR A 93 -14.00 17.98 -10.30
CA TYR A 93 -14.64 19.18 -10.86
C TYR A 93 -14.12 19.52 -12.24
N LYS A 94 -12.79 19.47 -12.44
CA LYS A 94 -12.20 19.63 -13.77
C LYS A 94 -12.70 18.56 -14.75
N GLY A 95 -12.86 17.32 -14.30
CA GLY A 95 -13.43 16.25 -15.10
C GLY A 95 -14.91 16.46 -15.47
N ILE A 96 -15.68 17.19 -14.67
CA ILE A 96 -17.04 17.62 -15.04
C ILE A 96 -16.94 18.64 -16.18
N ASP A 97 -16.09 19.65 -16.06
CA ASP A 97 -15.88 20.68 -17.09
C ASP A 97 -15.37 20.09 -18.42
N GLU A 98 -14.50 19.08 -18.35
CA GLU A 98 -13.94 18.38 -19.52
C GLU A 98 -14.88 17.28 -20.08
N GLY A 99 -16.08 17.13 -19.52
CA GLY A 99 -17.10 16.17 -19.98
C GLY A 99 -16.77 14.70 -19.67
N TRP A 100 -15.82 14.43 -18.77
CA TRP A 100 -15.50 13.08 -18.29
C TRP A 100 -16.52 12.55 -17.30
N VAL A 101 -17.31 13.44 -16.70
CA VAL A 101 -18.44 13.10 -15.84
C VAL A 101 -19.69 13.70 -16.46
N VAL A 102 -20.61 12.85 -16.93
CA VAL A 102 -21.83 13.26 -17.64
C VAL A 102 -23.03 12.73 -16.88
N ARG A 103 -23.94 13.63 -16.49
CA ARG A 103 -25.18 13.28 -15.75
C ARG A 103 -24.89 12.39 -14.53
N GLY A 104 -23.80 12.69 -13.82
CA GLY A 104 -23.34 11.96 -12.65
C GLY A 104 -22.80 10.54 -12.89
N ASN A 105 -22.43 10.21 -14.12
CA ASN A 105 -21.70 8.99 -14.46
C ASN A 105 -20.30 9.35 -14.95
N ILE A 106 -19.26 8.61 -14.52
CA ILE A 106 -17.89 8.83 -14.99
C ILE A 106 -17.74 8.16 -16.36
N ALA A 107 -17.83 8.96 -17.42
CA ALA A 107 -17.66 8.53 -18.80
C ALA A 107 -16.19 8.23 -19.15
N ASN A 108 -15.22 8.89 -18.49
CA ASN A 108 -13.79 8.71 -18.77
C ASN A 108 -12.96 8.50 -17.49
N ILE A 109 -13.07 7.30 -16.92
CA ILE A 109 -12.28 6.88 -15.74
C ILE A 109 -10.76 6.97 -16.00
N PRO A 110 -10.21 6.55 -17.16
CA PRO A 110 -8.77 6.67 -17.42
C PRO A 110 -8.24 8.10 -17.31
N ALA A 111 -8.93 9.09 -17.87
CA ALA A 111 -8.52 10.48 -17.80
C ALA A 111 -8.56 11.04 -16.37
N LEU A 112 -9.66 10.76 -15.65
CA LEU A 112 -9.76 11.13 -14.23
C LEU A 112 -8.66 10.49 -13.39
N ARG A 113 -8.36 9.20 -13.61
CA ARG A 113 -7.27 8.50 -12.93
C ARG A 113 -5.91 9.13 -13.19
N ARG A 114 -5.62 9.50 -14.45
CA ARG A 114 -4.38 10.22 -14.80
C ARG A 114 -4.29 11.54 -14.02
N LYS A 115 -5.38 12.29 -13.96
CA LYS A 115 -5.38 13.58 -13.24
C LYS A 115 -5.15 13.42 -11.74
N ILE A 116 -5.73 12.40 -11.12
CA ILE A 116 -5.48 12.08 -9.71
C ILE A 116 -4.02 11.61 -9.54
N ASN A 117 -3.49 10.83 -10.48
CA ASN A 117 -2.08 10.40 -10.46
C ASN A 117 -1.11 11.59 -10.54
N ASP A 118 -1.37 12.56 -11.41
CA ASP A 118 -0.54 13.77 -11.51
C ASP A 118 -0.53 14.54 -10.19
N ALA A 119 -1.69 14.65 -9.53
CA ALA A 119 -1.80 15.28 -8.21
C ALA A 119 -1.06 14.49 -7.13
N ALA A 120 -1.16 13.16 -7.13
CA ALA A 120 -0.43 12.31 -6.20
C ALA A 120 1.09 12.43 -6.39
N ILE A 121 1.57 12.48 -7.64
CA ILE A 121 2.98 12.70 -7.96
C ILE A 121 3.43 14.08 -7.47
N ALA A 122 2.62 15.11 -7.64
CA ALA A 122 2.96 16.45 -7.14
C ALA A 122 3.05 16.52 -5.61
N LEU A 123 2.27 15.72 -4.89
CA LEU A 123 2.23 15.73 -3.43
C LEU A 123 3.30 14.85 -2.78
N PHE A 124 3.52 13.64 -3.32
CA PHE A 124 4.35 12.62 -2.68
C PHE A 124 5.61 12.29 -3.49
N GLY A 125 5.67 12.72 -4.75
CA GLY A 125 6.70 12.32 -5.69
C GLY A 125 6.30 11.12 -6.53
N LYS A 126 7.13 10.83 -7.53
CA LYS A 126 6.94 9.72 -8.45
C LYS A 126 7.05 8.38 -7.72
N ASP A 127 6.33 7.38 -8.20
CA ASP A 127 6.41 5.97 -7.79
C ASP A 127 6.02 5.67 -6.33
N VAL A 128 5.55 6.67 -5.57
CA VAL A 128 5.00 6.47 -4.21
C VAL A 128 3.64 5.81 -4.25
N ILE A 129 2.75 6.35 -5.08
CA ILE A 129 1.45 5.75 -5.35
C ILE A 129 1.60 4.95 -6.63
N THR A 130 1.51 3.63 -6.52
CA THR A 130 1.72 2.70 -7.63
C THR A 130 0.42 2.37 -8.35
N ARG A 131 -0.71 2.46 -7.64
CA ARG A 131 -2.03 2.18 -8.21
C ARG A 131 -3.10 3.06 -7.60
N ILE A 132 -4.06 3.44 -8.45
CA ILE A 132 -5.22 4.24 -8.07
C ILE A 132 -6.47 3.50 -8.54
N LEU A 133 -7.27 3.06 -7.58
CA LEU A 133 -8.56 2.42 -7.80
C LEU A 133 -9.65 3.45 -7.55
N ILE A 134 -10.50 3.64 -8.56
CA ILE A 134 -11.64 4.56 -8.51
C ILE A 134 -12.90 3.71 -8.58
N THR A 135 -13.71 3.76 -7.53
CA THR A 135 -14.94 2.98 -7.42
C THR A 135 -16.12 3.95 -7.38
N PRO A 136 -16.93 4.03 -8.46
CA PRO A 136 -18.20 4.74 -8.41
C PRO A 136 -19.13 4.06 -7.40
N ILE A 137 -19.68 4.82 -6.47
CA ILE A 137 -20.68 4.30 -5.53
C ILE A 137 -22.05 4.52 -6.17
N ALA A 138 -22.66 3.43 -6.63
CA ALA A 138 -24.04 3.46 -7.07
C ALA A 138 -24.92 3.68 -5.83
N ARG A 139 -25.66 4.81 -5.77
CA ARG A 139 -26.83 4.86 -4.90
C ARG A 139 -27.89 3.98 -5.54
N GLN A 140 -28.21 2.88 -4.88
CA GLN A 140 -29.48 2.19 -5.09
C GLN A 140 -30.58 3.17 -4.68
N SER A 141 -31.26 3.78 -5.64
CA SER A 141 -32.43 4.60 -5.37
C SER A 141 -33.47 3.69 -4.73
N SER A 142 -33.75 3.89 -3.44
CA SER A 142 -34.73 3.12 -2.65
C SER A 142 -36.18 3.47 -3.00
N PHE A 143 -36.46 3.74 -4.27
CA PHE A 143 -37.81 4.01 -4.76
C PHE A 143 -38.03 3.12 -5.99
N GLN A 144 -38.56 1.92 -5.73
CA GLN A 144 -39.51 1.25 -6.61
C GLN A 144 -40.86 1.25 -5.91
#